data_AF-X1LQW5-F1
#
_entry.id   AF-X1LQW5-F1
#
_cell.length_a   1.000
_cell.length_b   1.000
_cell.length_c   1.000
_cell.angle_alpha   90.00
_cell.angle_beta   90.00
_cell.angle_gamma   90.00
#
_symmetry.space_group_name_H-M   'P 1'
#
loop_
_entity.id
_entity.type
_entity.pdbx_description
1 polymer ?
#
loop_
_entity_poly.entity_id
_entity_poly.type
_entity_poly.pdbx_seq_one_letter_code
_entity_poly.pdbx_strand_id
1 'polypeptide(L)'
;MIEIAQKKAIENNIREIDLKIEYAEEVSLLDGEIDVAVCQSSLSEWKNIEKGLNEIFRILKKEGFVIINDFNGEYPKWKMKWCYIIMILLAGL
;
A
#
# COMPACT_ATOMS: atom_id res chain seq x y z
N MET A 1 -12.82 6.23 -0.61
CA MET A 1 -12.36 4.82 -0.58
C MET A 1 -12.62 4.15 0.76
N ILE A 2 -12.32 4.78 1.91
CA ILE A 2 -12.59 4.18 3.24
C ILE A 2 -14.08 3.84 3.46
N GLU A 3 -15.01 4.73 3.09
CA GLU A 3 -16.45 4.45 3.23
C GLU A 3 -16.87 3.18 2.46
N ILE A 4 -16.29 2.96 1.28
CA ILE A 4 -16.55 1.76 0.47
C ILE A 4 -15.94 0.52 1.16
N ALA A 5 -14.73 0.64 1.72
CA ALA A 5 -14.10 -0.44 2.47
C ALA A 5 -14.90 -0.81 3.73
N GLN A 6 -15.38 0.18 4.48
CA GLN A 6 -16.27 -0.02 5.64
C GLN A 6 -17.56 -0.71 5.23
N LYS A 7 -18.22 -0.25 4.17
CA LYS A 7 -19.43 -0.89 3.65
C LYS A 7 -19.18 -2.35 3.30
N LYS A 8 -18.08 -2.65 2.59
CA LYS A 8 -17.71 -4.03 2.24
C LYS A 8 -17.39 -4.90 3.45
N ALA A 9 -16.73 -4.34 4.47
CA ALA A 9 -16.46 -5.06 5.71
C ALA A 9 -17.77 -5.48 6.40
N ILE A 10 -18.76 -4.58 6.47
CA ILE A 10 -20.10 -4.86 7.02
C ILE A 10 -20.81 -5.94 6.20
N GLU A 11 -20.84 -5.80 4.87
CA GLU A 11 -21.48 -6.77 3.96
C GLU A 11 -20.87 -8.18 4.08
N ASN A 12 -19.58 -8.27 4.39
CA ASN A 12 -18.85 -9.53 4.53
C ASN A 12 -18.67 -9.99 6.00
N ASN A 13 -19.34 -9.35 6.96
CA ASN A 13 -19.23 -9.67 8.39
C ASN A 13 -17.81 -9.63 8.96
N ILE A 14 -16.93 -8.78 8.41
CA ILE A 14 -15.58 -8.54 8.96
C ILE A 14 -15.72 -7.56 10.11
N ARG A 15 -15.47 -8.02 11.34
CA ARG A 15 -15.65 -7.24 12.58
C ARG A 15 -14.35 -6.69 13.16
N GLU A 16 -13.22 -7.32 12.83
CA GLU A 16 -11.90 -6.97 13.36
C GLU A 16 -11.12 -6.18 12.31
N ILE A 17 -11.58 -4.95 12.05
CA ILE A 17 -10.92 -4.04 11.12
C ILE A 17 -11.01 -2.60 11.64
N ASP A 18 -9.87 -1.91 11.64
CA ASP A 18 -9.79 -0.48 11.90
C ASP A 18 -9.29 0.23 10.63
N LEU A 19 -10.00 1.28 10.21
CA LEU A 19 -9.76 2.00 8.97
C LEU A 19 -9.55 3.48 9.28
N LYS A 20 -8.33 3.98 9.06
CA LYS A 20 -7.94 5.36 9.36
C LYS A 20 -7.45 6.10 8.10
N ILE A 21 -7.66 7.42 8.06
CA ILE A 21 -7.08 8.31 7.04
C ILE A 21 -5.89 9.01 7.68
N GLU A 22 -4.69 8.62 7.27
CA GLU A 22 -3.44 9.14 7.82
C GLU A 22 -2.39 9.23 6.71
N TYR A 23 -1.28 9.90 7.01
CA TYR A 23 -0.10 9.92 6.16
C TYR A 23 0.82 8.75 6.54
N ALA A 24 1.47 8.13 5.57
CA ALA A 24 2.41 7.04 5.85
C ALA A 24 3.62 7.52 6.68
N GLU A 25 3.91 8.81 6.62
CA GLU A 25 4.96 9.48 7.38
C GLU A 25 4.60 9.76 8.86
N GLU A 26 3.34 9.54 9.27
CA GLU A 26 2.87 9.79 10.64
C GLU A 26 1.55 9.04 10.89
N VAL A 27 1.66 7.85 11.48
CA VAL A 27 0.51 6.97 11.75
C VAL A 27 0.21 6.89 13.24
N SER A 28 -1.07 6.79 13.61
CA SER A 28 -1.51 6.68 15.01
C SER A 28 -1.42 5.24 15.54
N LEU A 29 -0.24 4.64 15.40
CA LEU A 29 0.11 3.34 15.95
C LEU A 29 1.30 3.49 16.92
N LEU A 30 1.32 2.65 17.94
CA LEU A 30 2.38 2.58 18.93
C LEU A 30 3.62 1.87 18.37
N ASP A 31 4.74 2.10 19.04
CA ASP A 31 6.00 1.42 18.72
C ASP A 31 5.84 -0.09 18.91
N GLY A 32 6.23 -0.87 17.91
CA GLY A 32 6.14 -2.33 17.97
C GLY A 32 4.73 -2.90 18.10
N GLU A 33 3.70 -2.19 17.63
CA GLU A 33 2.31 -2.63 17.71
C GLU A 33 1.96 -3.73 16.70
N ILE A 34 2.53 -3.67 15.48
CA ILE A 34 2.12 -4.54 14.37
C ILE A 34 3.15 -5.62 14.03
N ASP A 35 2.66 -6.79 13.62
CA ASP A 35 3.48 -7.91 13.15
C ASP A 35 3.87 -7.77 11.67
N VAL A 36 2.98 -7.20 10.86
CA VAL A 36 3.17 -7.09 9.40
C VAL A 36 2.68 -5.74 8.89
N ALA A 37 3.52 -5.06 8.12
CA ALA A 37 3.16 -3.86 7.35
C ALA A 37 3.13 -4.18 5.85
N VAL A 38 2.07 -3.78 5.16
CA VAL A 38 1.93 -4.01 3.71
C VAL A 38 1.80 -2.67 2.99
N CYS A 39 2.75 -2.39 2.09
CA CYS A 39 2.70 -1.28 1.16
C CYS A 39 2.48 -1.84 -0.25
N GLN A 40 1.34 -1.53 -0.86
CA GLN A 40 0.98 -2.00 -2.19
C GLN A 40 0.69 -0.82 -3.10
N SER A 41 1.50 -0.67 -4.14
CA SER A 41 1.33 0.31 -5.23
C SER A 41 1.14 1.74 -4.74
N SER A 42 1.88 2.15 -3.71
CA SER A 42 1.74 3.48 -3.12
C SER A 42 3.06 4.14 -2.71
N LEU A 43 4.16 3.39 -2.59
CA LEU A 43 5.46 3.92 -2.18
C LEU A 43 5.95 5.01 -3.14
N SER A 44 5.69 4.86 -4.44
CA SER A 44 6.03 5.87 -5.46
C SER A 44 5.33 7.21 -5.28
N GLU A 45 4.21 7.24 -4.56
CA GLU A 45 3.37 8.43 -4.38
C GLU A 45 3.66 9.16 -3.06
N TRP A 46 4.56 8.62 -2.22
CA TRP A 46 4.84 9.22 -0.91
C TRP A 46 5.68 10.48 -1.06
N LYS A 47 5.38 11.48 -0.24
CA LYS A 47 6.12 12.75 -0.26
C LYS A 47 7.53 12.58 0.29
N ASN A 48 7.67 11.78 1.35
CA ASN A 48 8.95 11.47 1.95
C ASN A 48 9.04 9.96 2.26
N ILE A 49 9.61 9.22 1.31
CA ILE A 49 9.80 7.77 1.40
C ILE A 49 10.61 7.38 2.65
N GLU A 50 11.71 8.09 2.94
CA GLU A 50 12.56 7.79 4.09
C GLU A 50 11.81 7.94 5.41
N LYS A 51 11.07 9.04 5.58
CA LYS A 51 10.25 9.26 6.79
C LYS A 51 9.16 8.19 6.91
N GLY A 52 8.48 7.85 5.83
CA GLY A 52 7.45 6.80 5.84
C GLY A 52 8.02 5.41 6.16
N LEU A 53 9.21 5.07 5.64
CA LEU A 53 9.87 3.80 5.97
C LEU A 53 10.30 3.76 7.43
N ASN A 54 10.86 4.85 7.96
CA ASN A 54 11.22 4.96 9.38
C ASN A 54 9.98 4.77 10.28
N GLU A 55 8.85 5.35 9.86
CA GLU A 55 7.59 5.19 10.58
C GLU A 55 7.08 3.74 10.54
N ILE A 56 7.17 3.06 9.40
CA ILE A 56 6.89 1.62 9.30
C ILE A 56 7.78 0.81 10.26
N PHE A 57 9.09 1.10 10.29
CA PHE A 57 10.00 0.39 11.19
C PHE A 57 9.73 0.68 12.67
N ARG A 58 9.24 1.88 13.02
CA ARG A 58 8.83 2.24 14.38
C ARG A 58 7.67 1.38 14.86
N ILE A 59 6.63 1.24 14.03
CA ILE A 59 5.40 0.53 14.41
C ILE A 59 5.54 -1.00 14.34
N LEU A 60 6.54 -1.50 13.61
CA LEU A 60 6.81 -2.92 13.50
C LEU A 60 7.45 -3.49 14.77
N LYS A 61 6.99 -4.68 15.16
CA LYS A 61 7.69 -5.51 16.15
C LYS A 61 9.09 -5.85 15.66
N LYS A 62 10.00 -6.17 16.59
CA LYS A 62 11.39 -6.55 16.29
C LYS A 62 11.54 -7.69 15.28
N GLU A 63 10.60 -8.64 15.28
CA GLU A 63 10.55 -9.80 14.37
C GLU A 63 9.46 -9.65 13.29
N GLY A 64 8.88 -8.46 13.16
CA GLY A 64 7.85 -8.17 12.18
C GLY A 64 8.39 -8.05 10.76
N PHE A 65 7.48 -8.09 9.79
CA PHE A 65 7.82 -8.07 8.37
C PHE A 65 7.19 -6.87 7.65
N VAL A 66 7.95 -6.28 6.73
CA VAL A 66 7.42 -5.32 5.76
C VAL A 66 7.33 -5.99 4.39
N ILE A 67 6.17 -5.87 3.74
CA ILE A 67 5.95 -6.32 2.37
C ILE A 67 5.74 -5.08 1.52
N ILE A 68 6.66 -4.83 0.59
CA ILE A 68 6.56 -3.73 -0.37
C ILE A 68 6.36 -4.34 -1.76
N ASN A 69 5.24 -4.00 -2.38
CA ASN A 69 4.93 -4.36 -3.75
C ASN A 69 4.63 -3.10 -4.54
N ASP A 70 5.61 -2.61 -5.29
CA ASP A 70 5.47 -1.40 -6.10
C ASP A 70 6.15 -1.54 -7.47
N PHE A 71 5.85 -0.61 -8.37
CA PHE A 71 6.47 -0.52 -9.67
C PHE A 71 7.98 -0.28 -9.54
N ASN A 72 8.75 -1.12 -10.21
CA ASN A 72 10.17 -0.86 -10.37
C ASN A 72 10.36 0.33 -11.31
N GLY A 73 10.82 1.47 -10.79
CA GLY A 73 11.11 2.68 -11.56
C GLY A 73 12.18 2.49 -12.64
N GLU A 74 13.05 1.49 -12.50
CA GLU A 74 14.06 1.12 -13.49
C GLU A 74 13.53 0.19 -14.59
N TYR A 75 12.26 -0.24 -14.49
CA TYR A 75 11.70 -1.16 -15.45
C TYR A 75 11.70 -0.54 -16.87
N PRO A 76 12.15 -1.26 -17.91
CA PRO A 76 12.33 -0.68 -19.23
C PRO A 76 11.03 -0.07 -19.79
N LYS A 77 11.03 1.25 -20.00
CA LYS A 77 9.84 2.02 -20.44
C LYS A 77 9.21 1.49 -21.74
N TRP A 78 10.02 0.94 -22.64
CA TRP A 78 9.52 0.35 -23.89
C TRP A 78 8.70 -0.92 -23.64
N LYS A 79 9.05 -1.74 -22.63
CA LYS A 79 8.25 -2.91 -22.22
C LYS A 79 6.91 -2.46 -21.64
N MET A 80 6.91 -1.39 -20.82
CA MET A 80 5.65 -0.82 -20.30
C MET A 80 4.73 -0.36 -21.43
N LYS A 81 5.27 0.32 -22.45
CA LYS A 81 4.48 0.73 -23.62
C LYS A 81 3.80 -0.46 -24.30
N TRP A 82 4.52 -1.58 -24.47
CA TRP A 82 3.92 -2.80 -25.02
C TRP A 82 2.82 -3.37 -24.11
N CYS A 83 3.03 -3.40 -22.80
CA CYS A 83 1.99 -3.81 -21.85
C CYS A 83 0.75 -2.91 -21.97
N TYR A 84 0.90 -1.59 -22.07
CA TYR A 84 -0.24 -0.67 -22.27
C TYR A 84 -0.96 -0.91 -23.60
N ILE A 85 -0.23 -1.11 -24.70
CA ILE A 85 -0.83 -1.43 -26.00
C ILE A 85 -1.65 -2.71 -25.92
N ILE A 86 -1.11 -3.78 -25.31
CA ILE A 86 -1.83 -5.04 -25.12
C ILE A 86 -3.07 -4.84 -24.25
N MET A 87 -2.97 -4.08 -23.16
CA MET A 87 -4.13 -3.79 -22.30
C MET A 87 -5.23 -3.04 -23.05
N ILE A 88 -4.89 -2.05 -23.89
CA ILE A 88 -5.87 -1.33 -24.71
C ILE A 88 -6.55 -2.28 -25.70
N LEU A 89 -5.78 -3.12 -26.39
CA LEU A 89 -6.31 -4.11 -27.34
C LEU A 89 -7.22 -5.14 -26.66
N LEU A 90 -6.88 -5.58 -25.44
CA LEU A 90 -7.70 -6.51 -24.66
C LEU A 90 -8.94 -5.85 -24.02
N ALA A 91 -8.87 -4.56 -23.71
CA ALA A 91 -9.99 -3.79 -23.15
C ALA A 91 -11.05 -3.42 -24.22
N GLY A 92 -10.80 -3.71 -25.49
CA GLY A 92 -11.78 -3.52 -26.58
C GLY A 92 -12.01 -2.07 -26.99
N LEU A 93 -11.00 -1.20 -26.81
CA LEU A 93 -10.98 0.17 -27.32
C LEU A 93 -10.51 0.24 -28.79
#